data_AF-A0A836QBD0-F1
#
_entry.id   AF-A0A836QBD0-F1
#
_cell.length_a   1.000
_cell.length_b   1.000
_cell.length_c   1.000
_cell.angle_alpha   90.00
_cell.angle_beta   90.00
_cell.angle_gamma   90.00
#
_symmetry.space_group_name_H-M   'P 1'
#
loop_
_entity.id
_entity.type
_entity.pdbx_description
1 polymer ?
#
loop_
_entity_poly.entity_id
_entity_poly.type
_entity_poly.pdbx_seq_one_letter_code
_entity_poly.pdbx_strand_id
1 'polypeptide(L)' 'MVNSLQPEYKGKIRFLVANLNSKEGRWFAEYHNVSRVTLLFFKPDGTKISTLNGEQQPDFLRRVFDRVFKLE' A
#
# COMPACT_ATOMS: atom_id res chain seq x y z
N MET A 1 7.41 -8.30 -5.35
CA MET A 1 6.89 -8.58 -3.99
C MET A 1 5.38 -8.30 -3.90
N VAL A 2 4.92 -7.04 -3.89
CA VAL A 2 3.47 -6.73 -3.78
C VAL A 2 2.67 -7.16 -5.03
N ASN A 3 3.25 -7.01 -6.21
CA ASN A 3 2.59 -7.38 -7.47
C ASN A 3 2.17 -8.85 -7.52
N SER A 4 2.90 -9.77 -6.89
CA SER A 4 2.54 -11.20 -6.87
C SER A 4 1.35 -11.49 -5.95
N LEU A 5 1.03 -10.61 -5.00
CA LEU A 5 -0.11 -10.77 -4.08
C LEU A 5 -1.41 -10.17 -4.63
N GLN A 6 -1.34 -9.24 -5.60
CA GLN A 6 -2.53 -8.55 -6.13
C GLN A 6 -3.65 -9.50 -6.57
N PRO A 7 -3.38 -10.65 -7.24
CA PRO A 7 -4.43 -11.58 -7.64
C PRO A 7 -5.22 -12.17 -6.46
N GLU A 8 -4.57 -12.43 -5.32
CA GLU A 8 -5.18 -13.01 -4.11
C GLU A 8 -6.23 -12.07 -3.49
N TYR A 9 -6.06 -10.77 -3.67
CA TYR A 9 -6.90 -9.72 -3.09
C TYR A 9 -7.84 -9.06 -4.09
N LYS A 10 -8.02 -9.66 -5.27
CA LYS A 10 -8.91 -9.15 -6.31
C LYS A 10 -10.34 -8.98 -5.76
N GLY A 11 -10.89 -7.78 -5.94
CA GLY A 11 -12.22 -7.42 -5.43
C GLY A 11 -12.28 -7.05 -3.95
N LYS A 12 -11.19 -7.24 -3.19
CA LYS A 12 -11.08 -6.88 -1.77
C LYS A 12 -10.21 -5.66 -1.54
N ILE A 13 -9.06 -5.58 -2.22
CA ILE A 13 -8.10 -4.47 -2.10
C ILE A 13 -7.80 -3.90 -3.49
N ARG A 14 -7.78 -2.57 -3.59
CA ARG A 14 -7.30 -1.85 -4.78
C ARG A 14 -5.86 -1.41 -4.56
N PHE A 15 -4.96 -1.88 -5.42
CA PHE A 15 -3.56 -1.47 -5.40
C PHE A 15 -3.34 -0.32 -6.38
N LEU A 16 -2.70 0.75 -5.90
CA LEU A 16 -2.32 1.91 -6.70
C LEU A 16 -0.80 2.13 -6.56
N VAL A 17 -0.14 2.50 -7.65
CA VAL A 17 1.30 2.73 -7.68
C VAL A 17 1.57 4.22 -7.86
N ALA A 18 2.20 4.85 -6.87
CA ALA A 18 2.74 6.19 -7.00
C ALA A 18 4.16 6.12 -7.57
N ASN A 19 4.32 6.51 -8.85
CA ASN A 19 5.63 6.55 -9.49
C ASN A 19 6.43 7.77 -9.03
N LEU A 20 7.43 7.58 -8.17
CA LEU A 20 8.28 8.67 -7.65
C LEU A 20 9.14 9.37 -8.71
N ASN A 21 9.22 8.84 -9.94
CA ASN A 21 9.84 9.55 -11.06
C ASN A 21 8.87 10.55 -11.72
N SER A 22 7.57 10.47 -11.46
CA SER A 22 6.58 11.45 -11.92
C SER A 22 6.41 12.59 -10.92
N LYS A 23 5.91 13.75 -11.39
CA LYS A 23 5.64 14.91 -10.54
C LYS A 23 4.56 14.59 -9.51
N GLU A 24 3.51 13.90 -9.94
CA GLU A 24 2.36 13.50 -9.15
C GLU A 24 2.76 12.51 -8.06
N GLY A 25 3.60 11.52 -8.40
CA GLY A 25 4.08 10.54 -7.42
C GLY A 25 5.00 11.14 -6.37
N ARG A 26 5.88 12.09 -6.75
CA ARG A 26 6.68 12.84 -5.77
C ARG A 26 5.81 13.68 -4.85
N TRP A 27 4.89 14.44 -5.41
CA TRP A 27 3.96 15.26 -4.62
C TRP A 27 3.15 14.40 -3.65
N PHE A 28 2.65 13.24 -4.09
CA PHE A 28 1.91 12.32 -3.24
C PHE A 28 2.76 11.76 -2.09
N ALA A 29 4.03 11.42 -2.36
CA ALA A 29 4.95 10.95 -1.34
C ALA A 29 5.28 12.04 -0.30
N GLU A 30 5.56 13.25 -0.77
CA GLU A 30 5.80 14.44 0.08
C GLU A 30 4.59 14.77 0.95
N TYR A 31 3.38 14.78 0.36
CA TYR A 31 2.13 15.05 1.06
C TYR A 31 1.88 14.07 2.22
N HIS A 32 2.27 12.82 2.06
CA HIS A 32 2.14 11.80 3.10
C HIS A 32 3.38 11.63 3.99
N ASN A 33 4.42 12.45 3.80
CA ASN A 33 5.70 12.40 4.49
C ASN A 33 6.35 11.00 4.44
N VAL A 34 6.37 10.40 3.25
CA VAL A 34 6.95 9.06 3.04
C VAL A 34 8.07 9.07 2.01
N SER A 35 9.04 8.18 2.21
CA SER A 35 10.19 8.00 1.32
C SER A 35 10.03 6.76 0.43
N ARG A 36 11.11 6.39 -0.27
CA ARG A 36 11.18 5.18 -1.10
C ARG A 36 10.72 3.93 -0.35
N VAL A 37 10.11 3.01 -1.12
CA VAL A 37 9.63 1.69 -0.67
C VAL A 37 8.72 1.79 0.55
N THR A 38 7.54 2.38 0.33
CA THR A 38 6.52 2.56 1.35
C THR A 38 5.17 2.09 0.84
N LEU A 39 4.44 1.34 1.66
CA LEU A 39 3.03 1.05 1.45
C LEU A 39 2.18 1.96 2.33
N LEU A 40 1.20 2.60 1.72
CA LEU A 40 0.19 3.40 2.37
C LEU A 40 -1.16 2.70 2.27
N PHE A 41 -1.83 2.55 3.40
CA PHE A 41 -3.14 1.90 3.47
C PHE A 41 -4.22 2.96 3.64
N PHE A 42 -5.31 2.83 2.89
CA PHE A 42 -6.40 3.79 2.87
C PHE A 42 -7.75 3.09 2.98
N LYS A 43 -8.71 3.75 3.63
CA LYS A 43 -10.13 3.40 3.53
C LYS A 43 -10.68 3.79 2.16
N PRO A 44 -11.86 3.26 1.76
CA PRO A 44 -12.52 3.67 0.51
C PRO A 44 -12.83 5.16 0.40
N ASP A 45 -12.99 5.85 1.53
CA ASP A 45 -13.23 7.31 1.60
C ASP A 45 -11.96 8.16 1.44
N GLY A 46 -10.78 7.53 1.28
CA GLY A 46 -9.49 8.21 1.16
C GLY A 46 -8.78 8.48 2.49
N THR A 47 -9.36 8.11 3.63
CA THR A 47 -8.70 8.26 4.94
C THR A 47 -7.53 7.30 5.06
N LYS A 48 -6.33 7.82 5.37
CA LYS A 48 -5.13 6.99 5.63
C LYS A 48 -5.33 6.17 6.92
N ILE A 49 -5.11 4.87 6.84
CA ILE A 49 -5.16 3.93 7.96
C ILE A 49 -3.79 3.82 8.61
N SER A 50 -2.77 3.47 7.82
CA SER A 50 -1.41 3.22 8.32
C SER A 50 -0.37 3.28 7.20
N THR A 51 0.89 3.17 7.60
CA THR A 51 2.06 3.20 6.73
C THR A 51 2.96 2.01 7.08
N LEU A 52 3.51 1.34 6.07
CA LEU A 52 4.49 0.28 6.23
C LEU A 52 5.72 0.60 5.37
N ASN A 53 6.87 0.76 6.02
CA ASN A 53 8.11 1.13 5.37
C ASN A 53 8.99 -0.11 5.12
N GLY A 54 9.76 -0.05 4.04
CA GLY A 54 10.75 -1.06 3.69
C GLY A 54 10.17 -2.25 2.92
N GLU A 55 11.07 -3.08 2.41
CA GLU A 55 10.71 -4.33 1.75
C GLU A 55 10.28 -5.38 2.77
N GLN A 56 9.24 -6.14 2.45
CA GLN A 56 8.65 -7.13 3.35
C GLN A 56 8.38 -8.41 2.59
N GLN A 57 8.54 -9.56 3.24
CA GLN A 57 8.25 -10.85 2.61
C GLN A 57 6.74 -11.03 2.34
N PRO A 58 6.35 -11.84 1.34
CA PRO A 58 4.94 -11.98 0.95
C PRO A 58 4.03 -12.47 2.08
N ASP A 59 4.48 -13.44 2.89
CA ASP A 59 3.71 -13.98 4.03
C ASP A 59 3.48 -12.96 5.14
N PHE A 60 4.41 -12.02 5.32
CA PHE A 60 4.21 -10.91 6.23
C PHE A 60 3.17 -9.93 5.67
N LEU A 61 3.26 -9.59 4.39
CA LEU A 61 2.33 -8.68 3.73
C LEU A 61 0.90 -9.22 3.74
N ARG A 62 0.70 -10.53 3.53
CA ARG A 62 -0.64 -11.16 3.63
C ARG A 62 -1.29 -10.89 4.98
N ARG A 63 -0.59 -11.24 6.07
CA ARG A 63 -1.06 -11.01 7.44
C ARG A 63 -1.32 -9.53 7.74
N VAL A 64 -0.51 -8.63 7.19
CA VAL A 64 -0.76 -7.19 7.31
C VAL A 64 -2.03 -6.78 6.58
N PHE A 65 -2.24 -7.23 5.35
CA PHE A 65 -3.42 -6.87 4.55
C PHE A 65 -4.69 -7.39 5.21
N ASP A 66 -4.71 -8.64 5.64
CA ASP A 66 -5.88 -9.26 6.28
C ASP A 66 -6.26 -8.52 7.56
N ARG A 67 -5.25 -8.14 8.38
CA ARG A 67 -5.45 -7.37 9.61
C ARG A 67 -5.89 -5.93 9.35
N VAL A 68 -5.21 -5.20 8.46
CA VAL A 68 -5.46 -3.77 8.21
C VAL A 68 -6.83 -3.56 7.59
N PHE A 69 -7.23 -4.45 6.68
CA PHE A 69 -8.51 -4.36 5.96
C PHE A 69 -9.62 -5.22 6.56
N LYS A 70 -9.35 -5.93 7.67
CA LYS A 70 -10.32 -6.80 8.36
C LYS A 70 -10.98 -7.79 7.39
N LEU A 71 -10.14 -8.56 6.70
CA LEU A 71 -10.58 -9.53 5.68
C LEU A 71 -10.83 -10.94 6.23
N GLU A 72 -10.68 -11.10 7.55
CA GLU A 72 -11.09 -12.28 8.35
C GLU A 72 -12.53 -12.14 8.86
#